data_AF-V7APY0-F1
#
_entry.id   AF-V7APY0-F1
#
_cell.length_a   1.000
_cell.length_b   1.000
_cell.length_c   1.000
_cell.angle_alpha   90.00
_cell.angle_beta   90.00
_cell.angle_gamma   90.00
#
_symmetry.space_group_name_H-M   'P 1'
#
loop_
_entity.id
_entity.type
_entity.pdbx_description
1 polymer ?
#
loop_
_entity_poly.entity_id
_entity_poly.type
_entity_poly.pdbx_seq_one_letter_code
_entity_poly.pdbx_strand_id
1 'polypeptide(L)'
;MEFSFDEKDFVSCCGSTKFAKDMVLASPFSSLQHAVSVARDVWFNSVDVNGWLQAFSAHPQIGHTHSPSVASEASAQWSKGEQSTALSTATGSSLQVLSEWNARYREKFGFVFLICASGRTTDEILAELKVNLNIKFSVGNIYLFNFYS
;
A
#
# COMPACT_ATOMS: atom_id res chain seq x y z
N MET A 1 15.76 18.04 17.48
CA MET A 1 14.99 16.87 17.94
C MET A 1 15.33 15.76 16.96
N GLU A 2 16.20 14.82 17.37
CA GLU A 2 16.47 13.64 16.56
C GLU A 2 15.25 12.73 16.67
N PHE A 3 14.48 12.60 15.59
CA PHE A 3 13.43 11.59 15.51
C PHE A 3 14.11 10.23 15.33
N SER A 4 14.08 9.41 16.37
CA SER A 4 14.51 8.02 16.27
C SER A 4 13.30 7.17 15.93
N PHE A 5 13.36 6.47 14.79
CA PHE A 5 12.36 5.48 14.38
C PHE A 5 12.92 4.08 14.59
N ASP A 6 12.07 3.15 15.00
CA ASP A 6 12.44 1.73 15.14
C ASP A 6 11.81 0.85 14.05
N GLU A 7 12.09 -0.46 14.07
CA GLU A 7 11.55 -1.39 13.08
C GLU A 7 10.01 -1.43 13.09
N LYS A 8 9.37 -1.27 14.26
CA LYS A 8 7.90 -1.32 14.40
C LYS A 8 7.23 -0.14 13.71
N ASP A 9 7.87 1.03 13.75
CA ASP A 9 7.40 2.23 13.04
C ASP A 9 7.39 1.99 11.52
N PHE A 10 8.49 1.48 10.97
CA PHE A 10 8.58 1.22 9.53
C PHE A 10 7.72 0.03 9.07
N VAL A 11 7.57 -1.01 9.89
CA VAL A 11 6.62 -2.10 9.61
C VAL A 11 5.18 -1.57 9.59
N SER A 12 4.82 -0.62 10.46
CA SER A 12 3.48 -0.03 10.44
C SER A 12 3.18 0.74 9.15
N CYS A 13 4.20 1.31 8.51
CA CYS A 13 4.09 2.03 7.25
C CYS A 13 4.01 1.09 6.04
N CYS A 14 4.92 0.12 5.93
CA CYS A 14 5.11 -0.67 4.70
C CYS A 14 4.65 -2.13 4.83
N GLY A 15 4.63 -2.70 6.04
CA GLY A 15 4.37 -4.13 6.27
C GLY A 15 5.54 -5.06 5.97
N SER A 16 6.58 -4.60 5.25
CA SER A 16 7.79 -5.39 4.97
C SER A 16 8.82 -5.29 6.09
N THR A 17 9.17 -6.43 6.68
CA THR A 17 10.22 -6.53 7.70
C THR A 17 11.62 -6.27 7.14
N LYS A 18 11.88 -6.66 5.88
CA LYS A 18 13.15 -6.34 5.20
C LYS A 18 13.30 -4.84 5.01
N PHE A 19 12.24 -4.18 4.52
CA PHE A 19 12.22 -2.73 4.37
C PHE A 19 12.48 -2.03 5.70
N ALA A 20 11.79 -2.45 6.76
CA ALA A 20 11.93 -1.85 8.08
C ALA A 20 13.35 -1.94 8.64
N LYS A 21 13.98 -3.12 8.53
CA LYS A 21 15.37 -3.33 8.97
C LYS A 21 16.35 -2.44 8.22
N ASP A 22 16.23 -2.36 6.91
CA ASP A 22 17.10 -1.54 6.08
C ASP A 22 16.93 -0.04 6.39
N MET A 23 15.69 0.41 6.63
CA MET A 23 15.42 1.78 7.03
C MET A 23 16.01 2.14 8.39
N VAL A 24 15.95 1.23 9.37
CA VAL A 24 16.61 1.41 10.68
C VAL A 24 18.12 1.48 10.52
N LEU A 25 18.72 0.62 9.68
CA LEU A 25 20.16 0.64 9.42
C LEU A 25 20.63 1.92 8.70
N ALA A 26 19.76 2.55 7.92
CA ALA A 26 20.05 3.80 7.22
C ALA A 26 19.77 5.07 8.04
N SER A 27 19.13 4.93 9.21
CA SER A 27 18.86 6.00 10.17
C SER A 27 20.15 6.42 10.91
N PRO A 28 20.31 7.70 11.36
CA PRO A 28 19.34 8.79 11.31
C PRO A 28 19.26 9.52 9.97
N PHE A 29 18.07 10.03 9.63
CA PHE A 29 17.86 10.84 8.44
C PHE A 29 17.99 12.33 8.73
N SER A 30 18.66 13.05 7.81
CA SER A 30 18.88 14.49 7.91
C SER A 30 17.65 15.35 7.57
N SER A 31 16.65 14.79 6.87
CA SER A 31 15.39 15.46 6.53
C SER A 31 14.32 14.43 6.10
N LEU A 32 13.07 14.88 6.00
CA LEU A 32 12.00 14.06 5.42
C LEU A 32 12.33 13.66 3.97
N GLN A 33 12.83 14.58 3.16
CA GLN A 33 13.21 14.30 1.78
C GLN A 33 14.33 13.24 1.71
N HIS A 34 15.29 13.28 2.63
CA HIS A 34 16.32 12.26 2.72
C HIS A 34 15.71 10.90 3.09
N ALA A 35 14.83 10.83 4.10
CA ALA A 35 14.12 9.61 4.47
C ALA A 35 13.30 9.01 3.31
N VAL A 36 12.58 9.86 2.56
CA VAL A 36 11.82 9.45 1.36
C VAL A 36 12.74 8.88 0.28
N SER A 37 13.87 9.55 0.01
CA SER A 37 14.83 9.10 -0.99
C SER A 37 15.42 7.74 -0.62
N VAL A 38 15.81 7.56 0.64
CA VAL A 38 16.33 6.27 1.14
C VAL A 38 15.26 5.20 1.07
N ALA A 39 14.03 5.48 1.49
CA ALA A 39 12.93 4.53 1.40
C ALA A 39 12.69 4.05 -0.04
N ARG A 40 12.73 4.96 -1.02
CA ARG A 40 12.60 4.57 -2.44
C ARG A 40 13.75 3.67 -2.88
N ASP A 41 14.99 4.02 -2.53
CA ASP A 41 16.16 3.21 -2.87
C ASP A 41 16.07 1.80 -2.26
N VAL A 42 15.81 1.73 -0.95
CA VAL A 42 15.60 0.46 -0.23
C VAL A 42 14.50 -0.37 -0.89
N TRP A 43 13.35 0.24 -1.18
CA TRP A 43 12.21 -0.47 -1.75
C TRP A 43 12.51 -1.10 -3.11
N PHE A 44 13.17 -0.36 -4.01
CA PHE A 44 13.41 -0.83 -5.38
C PHE A 44 14.70 -1.64 -5.54
N ASN A 45 15.71 -1.40 -4.70
CA ASN A 45 17.05 -1.96 -4.88
C ASN A 45 17.46 -2.97 -3.79
N SER A 46 16.80 -2.97 -2.62
CA SER A 46 17.19 -3.82 -1.48
C SER A 46 16.10 -4.81 -1.03
N VAL A 47 14.83 -4.48 -1.21
CA VAL A 47 13.71 -5.37 -0.87
C VAL A 47 13.46 -6.34 -2.00
N ASP A 48 13.45 -7.63 -1.68
CA ASP A 48 13.19 -8.69 -2.65
C ASP A 48 11.68 -8.95 -2.82
N VAL A 49 11.34 -9.88 -3.72
CA VAL A 49 9.95 -10.26 -4.00
C VAL A 49 9.21 -10.72 -2.74
N ASN A 50 9.88 -11.43 -1.82
CA ASN A 50 9.25 -11.88 -0.58
C ASN A 50 8.89 -10.70 0.32
N GLY A 51 9.79 -9.73 0.46
CA GLY A 51 9.53 -8.48 1.18
C GLY A 51 8.39 -7.67 0.55
N TRP A 52 8.28 -7.64 -0.78
CA TRP A 52 7.14 -7.00 -1.44
C TRP A 52 5.81 -7.72 -1.17
N LEU A 53 5.78 -9.04 -1.29
CA LEU A 53 4.58 -9.83 -1.00
C LEU A 53 4.15 -9.70 0.47
N GLN A 54 5.12 -9.62 1.40
CA GLN A 54 4.85 -9.34 2.80
C GLN A 54 4.17 -7.97 2.97
N ALA A 55 4.72 -6.92 2.36
CA ALA A 55 4.11 -5.60 2.35
C ALA A 55 2.68 -5.66 1.83
N PHE A 56 2.46 -6.26 0.64
CA PHE A 56 1.13 -6.38 0.05
C PHE A 56 0.12 -7.07 0.97
N SER A 57 0.55 -8.11 1.70
CA SER A 57 -0.32 -8.86 2.61
C SER A 57 -0.77 -8.04 3.83
N ALA A 58 -0.05 -6.97 4.17
CA ALA A 58 -0.39 -6.08 5.28
C ALA A 58 -1.48 -5.05 4.94
N HIS A 59 -1.82 -4.88 3.67
CA HIS A 59 -2.82 -3.91 3.25
C HIS A 59 -4.20 -4.55 3.09
N PRO A 60 -5.28 -3.90 3.57
CA PRO A 60 -6.63 -4.33 3.28
C PRO A 60 -6.94 -4.16 1.80
N GLN A 61 -7.82 -5.03 1.29
CA GLN A 61 -8.36 -4.88 -0.04
C GLN A 61 -9.25 -3.63 -0.12
N ILE A 62 -9.14 -2.88 -1.21
CA ILE A 62 -9.98 -1.70 -1.42
C ILE A 62 -11.48 -2.09 -1.46
N GLY A 63 -12.32 -1.28 -0.83
CA GLY A 63 -13.76 -1.53 -0.68
C GLY A 63 -14.11 -2.41 0.52
N HIS A 64 -13.14 -2.82 1.35
CA HIS A 64 -13.36 -3.57 2.58
C HIS A 64 -12.81 -2.82 3.80
N THR A 65 -13.53 -2.90 4.90
CA THR A 65 -13.13 -2.32 6.20
C THR A 65 -12.36 -3.31 7.08
N HIS A 66 -12.29 -4.58 6.69
CA HIS A 66 -11.54 -5.61 7.38
C HIS A 66 -10.05 -5.51 7.06
N SER A 67 -9.25 -5.20 8.07
CA SER A 67 -7.79 -5.22 7.98
C SER A 67 -7.24 -6.64 8.09
N PRO A 68 -6.16 -6.97 7.37
CA PRO A 68 -5.44 -8.24 7.55
C PRO A 68 -4.93 -8.41 8.99
N SER A 69 -4.80 -9.65 9.47
CA SER A 69 -4.27 -9.94 10.81
C SER A 69 -2.82 -9.49 11.01
N VAL A 70 -2.08 -9.35 9.91
CA VAL A 70 -0.69 -8.90 9.90
C VAL A 70 -0.54 -7.38 9.80
N ALA A 71 -1.65 -6.64 9.62
CA ALA A 71 -1.64 -5.18 9.61
C ALA A 71 -1.46 -4.64 11.03
N SER A 72 -0.67 -3.58 11.18
CA SER A 72 -0.64 -2.84 12.45
C SER A 72 -1.93 -2.05 12.64
N GLU A 73 -2.26 -1.73 13.90
CA GLU A 73 -3.43 -0.90 14.20
C GLU A 73 -3.34 0.48 13.53
N ALA A 74 -2.15 1.08 13.50
CA ALA A 74 -1.92 2.34 12.80
C ALA A 74 -2.22 2.24 11.30
N SER A 75 -1.70 1.20 10.64
CA SER A 75 -1.95 0.92 9.22
C SER A 75 -3.45 0.73 8.93
N ALA A 76 -4.14 0.00 9.81
CA ALA A 76 -5.58 -0.20 9.71
C ALA A 76 -6.38 1.11 9.81
N GLN A 77 -5.98 2.03 10.71
CA GLN A 77 -6.63 3.33 10.84
C GLN A 77 -6.34 4.25 9.63
N TRP A 78 -5.10 4.28 9.14
CA TRP A 78 -4.75 5.05 7.94
C TRP A 78 -5.55 4.58 6.74
N SER A 79 -5.63 3.27 6.51
CA SER A 79 -6.36 2.75 5.35
C SER A 79 -7.86 3.08 5.37
N LYS A 80 -8.49 3.13 6.55
CA LYS A 80 -9.88 3.61 6.69
C LYS A 80 -10.03 5.07 6.23
N GLY A 81 -9.07 5.92 6.59
CA GLY A 81 -9.02 7.30 6.15
C GLY A 81 -8.82 7.43 4.65
N GLU A 82 -7.84 6.71 4.10
CA GLU A 82 -7.50 6.71 2.66
C GLU A 82 -8.68 6.26 1.80
N GLN A 83 -9.48 5.28 2.25
CA GLN A 83 -10.63 4.77 1.51
C GLN A 83 -11.95 5.54 1.75
N SER A 84 -11.94 6.56 2.63
CA SER A 84 -13.16 7.23 3.06
C SER A 84 -13.98 7.85 1.92
N THR A 85 -13.32 8.50 0.95
CA THR A 85 -13.98 9.07 -0.24
C THR A 85 -14.56 7.98 -1.13
N ALA A 86 -13.85 6.87 -1.32
CA ALA A 86 -14.35 5.77 -2.13
C ALA A 86 -15.62 5.17 -1.51
N LEU A 87 -15.60 4.91 -0.21
CA LEU A 87 -16.72 4.32 0.52
C LEU A 87 -17.94 5.25 0.61
N SER A 88 -17.74 6.57 0.78
CA SER A 88 -18.84 7.53 0.86
C SER A 88 -19.55 7.77 -0.49
N THR A 89 -18.84 7.53 -1.60
CA THR A 89 -19.37 7.68 -2.96
C THR A 89 -19.87 6.38 -3.57
N ALA A 90 -19.76 5.26 -2.85
CA ALA A 90 -20.08 3.95 -3.39
C ALA A 90 -21.59 3.69 -3.42
N THR A 91 -22.04 3.02 -4.48
CA THR A 91 -23.37 2.40 -4.56
C THR A 91 -23.23 0.90 -4.30
N GLY A 92 -24.32 0.21 -3.94
CA GLY A 92 -24.28 -1.25 -3.78
C GLY A 92 -23.79 -1.97 -5.04
N SER A 93 -24.15 -1.46 -6.21
CA SER A 93 -23.68 -1.97 -7.51
C SER A 93 -22.18 -1.73 -7.71
N SER A 94 -21.67 -0.53 -7.42
CA SER A 94 -20.24 -0.24 -7.64
C SER A 94 -19.33 -0.99 -6.67
N LEU A 95 -19.75 -1.24 -5.42
CA LEU A 95 -19.02 -2.12 -4.49
C LEU A 95 -18.98 -3.57 -4.96
N GLN A 96 -20.09 -4.09 -5.48
CA GLN A 96 -20.13 -5.45 -6.03
C GLN A 96 -19.18 -5.59 -7.21
N VAL A 97 -19.24 -4.65 -8.16
CA VAL A 97 -18.33 -4.63 -9.31
C VAL A 97 -16.88 -4.52 -8.85
N LEU A 98 -16.56 -3.61 -7.93
CA LEU A 98 -15.21 -3.47 -7.37
C LEU A 98 -14.72 -4.78 -6.73
N SER A 99 -15.58 -5.48 -5.99
CA SER A 99 -15.24 -6.79 -5.40
C SER A 99 -14.90 -7.84 -6.47
N GLU A 100 -15.71 -7.95 -7.52
CA GLU A 100 -15.46 -8.89 -8.62
C GLU A 100 -14.14 -8.61 -9.34
N TRP A 101 -13.84 -7.32 -9.60
CA TRP A 101 -12.58 -6.94 -10.26
C TRP A 101 -11.36 -7.15 -9.36
N ASN A 102 -11.48 -6.95 -8.04
CA ASN A 102 -10.43 -7.30 -7.10
C ASN A 102 -10.16 -8.81 -7.10
N ALA A 103 -11.20 -9.63 -7.16
CA ALA A 103 -11.06 -11.08 -7.24
C ALA A 103 -10.29 -11.50 -8.51
N ARG A 104 -10.64 -10.92 -9.67
CA ARG A 104 -9.92 -11.14 -10.94
C ARG A 104 -8.45 -10.70 -10.86
N TYR A 105 -8.16 -9.57 -10.21
CA TYR A 105 -6.79 -9.09 -10.01
C TYR A 105 -5.98 -10.05 -9.16
N ARG A 106 -6.55 -10.50 -8.04
CA ARG A 106 -5.90 -11.49 -7.16
C ARG A 106 -5.68 -12.82 -7.87
N GLU A 107 -6.65 -13.31 -8.63
CA GLU A 107 -6.50 -14.54 -9.43
C GLU A 107 -5.34 -14.43 -10.42
N LYS A 108 -5.19 -13.28 -11.07
CA LYS A 108 -4.14 -13.06 -12.06
C LYS A 108 -2.74 -12.87 -11.45
N PHE A 109 -2.63 -12.08 -10.38
CA PHE A 109 -1.32 -11.64 -9.86
C PHE A 109 -0.93 -12.30 -8.52
N GLY A 110 -1.87 -12.91 -7.80
CA GLY A 110 -1.63 -13.58 -6.53
C GLY A 110 -1.67 -12.68 -5.29
N PHE A 111 -1.89 -11.37 -5.42
CA PHE A 111 -1.97 -10.41 -4.31
C PHE A 111 -3.06 -9.35 -4.52
N VAL A 112 -3.32 -8.52 -3.50
CA VAL A 112 -4.32 -7.44 -3.53
C VAL A 112 -3.95 -6.35 -4.54
N PHE A 113 -4.94 -5.70 -5.13
CA PHE A 113 -4.70 -4.45 -5.85
C PHE A 113 -4.38 -3.32 -4.86
N LEU A 114 -3.33 -2.56 -5.16
CA LEU A 114 -2.87 -1.44 -4.33
C LEU A 114 -2.86 -0.16 -5.16
N ILE A 115 -3.36 0.91 -4.56
CA ILE A 115 -3.42 2.25 -5.12
C ILE A 115 -3.47 3.28 -3.99
N CYS A 116 -3.00 4.50 -4.24
CA CYS A 116 -3.32 5.65 -3.40
C CYS A 116 -4.83 5.95 -3.49
N ALA A 117 -5.59 5.51 -2.49
CA ALA A 117 -7.05 5.67 -2.46
C ALA A 117 -7.51 7.07 -1.99
N SER A 118 -6.65 7.82 -1.31
CA SER A 118 -6.95 9.13 -0.74
C SER A 118 -7.57 10.07 -1.78
N GLY A 119 -8.78 10.56 -1.48
CA GLY A 119 -9.51 11.49 -2.34
C GLY A 119 -10.11 10.87 -3.61
N ARG A 120 -9.92 9.57 -3.87
CA ARG A 120 -10.49 8.89 -5.03
C ARG A 120 -11.87 8.32 -4.72
N THR A 121 -12.75 8.39 -5.70
CA THR A 121 -14.06 7.75 -5.70
C THR A 121 -13.96 6.26 -6.04
N THR A 122 -15.02 5.49 -5.76
CA THR A 122 -15.08 4.07 -6.13
C THR A 122 -14.91 3.86 -7.65
N ASP A 123 -15.50 4.74 -8.47
CA ASP A 123 -15.47 4.60 -9.93
C ASP A 123 -14.07 4.91 -10.50
N GLU A 124 -13.34 5.89 -9.95
CA GLU A 124 -11.95 6.16 -10.32
C GLU A 124 -11.04 4.99 -9.99
N ILE A 125 -11.18 4.42 -8.79
CA ILE A 125 -10.42 3.22 -8.39
C ILE A 125 -10.74 2.04 -9.31
N LEU A 126 -12.02 1.84 -9.64
CA LEU A 126 -12.44 0.78 -10.55
C LEU A 126 -11.87 0.95 -11.95
N ALA A 127 -11.78 2.19 -12.46
CA ALA A 127 -11.15 2.46 -13.75
C ALA A 127 -9.66 2.08 -13.74
N GLU A 128 -8.93 2.47 -12.71
CA GLU A 128 -7.50 2.14 -12.53
C GLU A 128 -7.27 0.63 -12.41
N LEU A 129 -8.13 -0.06 -11.65
CA LEU A 129 -8.09 -1.51 -11.49
C LEU A 129 -8.27 -2.23 -12.82
N LYS A 130 -9.23 -1.80 -13.64
CA LYS A 130 -9.48 -2.36 -14.98
C LYS A 130 -8.29 -2.15 -15.92
N VAL A 131 -7.67 -0.97 -15.88
CA VAL A 131 -6.46 -0.68 -16.68
C VAL A 131 -5.32 -1.59 -16.24
N ASN A 132 -5.02 -1.64 -14.93
CA ASN A 132 -3.91 -2.41 -14.38
C ASN A 132 -4.07 -3.92 -14.54
N LEU A 133 -5.30 -4.44 -14.55
CA LEU A 133 -5.54 -5.85 -14.85
C LEU A 133 -5.08 -6.24 -16.25
N ASN A 134 -5.11 -5.33 -17.23
CA ASN A 134 -4.76 -5.63 -18.62
C ASN A 134 -3.25 -5.51 -18.91
N ILE A 135 -2.45 -5.03 -17.96
CA ILE A 135 -1.00 -4.85 -18.14
C ILE A 135 -0.27 -6.15 -17.74
N LYS A 136 0.94 -6.36 -18.29
CA LYS A 136 1.91 -7.29 -17.70
C LYS A 136 2.45 -6.66 -16.41
N PHE A 137 2.55 -7.44 -15.34
CA PHE A 137 3.07 -6.94 -14.07
C PHE A 137 4.47 -6.36 -14.27
N SER A 138 4.68 -5.13 -13.80
CA SER A 138 5.98 -4.48 -13.74
C SER A 138 6.12 -3.83 -12.37
N VAL A 139 7.26 -4.09 -11.73
CA VAL A 139 7.62 -3.59 -10.39
C VAL A 139 7.56 -2.07 -10.32
N GLY A 140 7.84 -1.38 -11.43
CA GLY A 140 7.81 0.08 -11.52
C GLY A 140 6.44 0.72 -11.24
N ASN A 141 5.36 -0.06 -11.24
CA ASN A 141 3.99 0.40 -10.97
C ASN A 141 3.51 0.09 -9.54
N ILE A 142 4.37 -0.43 -8.67
CA ILE A 142 4.01 -0.72 -7.27
C ILE A 142 4.10 0.58 -6.46
N TYR A 143 2.98 1.27 -6.32
CA TYR A 143 2.84 2.44 -5.46
C TYR A 143 2.45 1.99 -4.04
N LEU A 144 3.42 1.49 -3.26
CA LEU A 144 3.21 1.20 -1.83
C LEU A 144 3.46 2.41 -0.92
N PHE A 145 4.11 3.45 -1.45
CA PHE A 145 4.46 4.62 -0.69
C PHE A 145 3.76 5.86 -1.26
N ASN A 146 2.68 6.26 -0.59
CA ASN A 146 2.30 7.68 -0.53
C ASN A 146 3.32 8.40 0.37
N PHE A 147 4.53 8.62 -0.15
CA PHE A 147 5.18 9.85 0.25
C PHE A 147 4.45 10.95 -0.53
N TYR A 148 3.90 11.92 0.21
CA TYR A 148 3.07 13.05 -0.22
C TYR A 148 1.55 12.82 -0.17
N SER A 149 1.01 13.23 0.98
CA SER A 149 -0.22 14.02 1.12
C SER A 149 -0.40 15.05 0.00
#